data_AF-A0A3D1RCD2-F1
#
_entry.id   AF-A0A3D1RCD2-F1
#
_cell.length_a   1.000
_cell.length_b   1.000
_cell.length_c   1.000
_cell.angle_alpha   90.00
_cell.angle_beta   90.00
_cell.angle_gamma   90.00
#
_symmetry.space_group_name_H-M   'P 1'
#
loop_
_entity.id
_entity.type
_entity.pdbx_description
1 polymer ?
#
loop_
_entity_poly.entity_id
_entity_poly.type
_entity_poly.pdbx_seq_one_letter_code
_entity_poly.pdbx_strand_id
1 'polypeptide(L)'
;MTETTIALAGLPRALSGLTIAHLTDIHAGGWVDRDFIAELVERTNALRPDLVAITGDLVDGSVERLAEVVAPLGSLRSRLGTFFVLGNHEYYSGAGPWTALLRSMGMKV
;
A
#
# COMPACT_ATOMS: atom_id res chain seq x y z
N MET A 1 1.48 -3.53 20.09
CA MET A 1 0.32 -3.63 19.19
C MET A 1 -0.85 -3.02 19.91
N THR A 2 -1.52 -2.06 19.28
CA THR A 2 -2.71 -1.40 19.86
C THR A 2 -3.91 -1.92 19.08
N GLU A 3 -4.93 -2.37 19.79
CA GLU A 3 -6.17 -2.84 19.20
C GLU A 3 -7.32 -2.03 19.79
N THR A 4 -8.17 -1.50 18.92
CA THR A 4 -9.33 -0.68 19.31
C THR A 4 -10.55 -1.13 18.53
N THR A 5 -11.61 -1.50 19.23
CA THR A 5 -12.91 -1.81 18.64
C THR A 5 -13.75 -0.53 18.53
N ILE A 6 -14.26 -0.24 17.33
CA ILE A 6 -15.14 0.90 17.06
C ILE A 6 -16.46 0.39 16.49
N ALA A 7 -17.58 0.90 17.01
CA ALA A 7 -18.91 0.57 16.48
C ALA A 7 -19.26 1.48 15.30
N LEU A 8 -19.48 0.89 14.12
CA LEU A 8 -19.93 1.60 12.93
C LEU A 8 -21.45 1.52 12.80
N ALA A 9 -22.14 2.60 13.18
CA ALA A 9 -23.58 2.71 13.01
C ALA A 9 -23.95 2.63 11.52
N GLY A 10 -24.87 1.72 11.17
CA GLY A 10 -25.33 1.57 9.79
C GLY A 10 -24.37 0.84 8.85
N LEU A 11 -23.35 0.12 9.36
CA LEU A 11 -22.52 -0.73 8.51
C LEU A 11 -23.41 -1.77 7.79
N PRO A 12 -23.45 -1.78 6.45
CA PRO A 12 -24.22 -2.76 5.71
C PRO A 12 -23.82 -4.18 6.09
N ARG A 13 -24.80 -5.08 6.26
CA ARG A 13 -24.55 -6.48 6.64
C ARG A 13 -23.58 -7.19 5.69
N ALA A 14 -23.60 -6.83 4.41
CA ALA A 14 -22.69 -7.38 3.40
C ALA A 14 -21.21 -7.04 3.62
N LEU A 15 -20.90 -6.01 4.41
CA LEU A 15 -19.53 -5.61 4.78
C LEU A 15 -19.09 -6.16 6.14
N SER A 16 -19.99 -6.85 6.86
CA SER A 16 -19.64 -7.46 8.14
C SER A 16 -18.56 -8.53 7.94
N GLY A 17 -17.44 -8.39 8.65
CA GLY A 17 -16.29 -9.29 8.52
C GLY A 17 -15.34 -8.95 7.37
N LEU A 18 -15.60 -7.91 6.58
CA LEU A 18 -14.63 -7.41 5.60
C LEU A 18 -13.38 -6.89 6.33
N THR A 19 -12.21 -7.33 5.89
CA THR A 19 -10.91 -6.91 6.42
C THR A 19 -10.14 -6.06 5.41
N ILE A 20 -9.58 -4.95 5.88
CA ILE A 20 -8.75 -4.05 5.08
C ILE A 20 -7.39 -3.94 5.77
N ALA A 21 -6.32 -4.31 5.06
CA ALA A 21 -4.98 -3.91 5.45
C ALA A 21 -4.73 -2.51 4.88
N HIS A 22 -4.58 -1.53 5.77
CA HIS A 22 -4.36 -0.15 5.40
C HIS A 22 -2.90 0.22 5.65
N LEU A 23 -2.20 0.62 4.59
CA LEU A 23 -0.83 1.10 4.60
C LEU A 23 -0.83 2.56 4.14
N THR A 24 0.02 3.40 4.72
CA THR A 24 0.07 4.83 4.36
C THR A 24 1.42 5.41 4.77
N ASP A 25 1.84 6.50 4.11
CA ASP A 25 2.98 7.33 4.51
C ASP A 25 4.25 6.50 4.75
N ILE A 26 4.51 5.54 3.86
CA ILE A 26 5.66 4.63 3.97
C ILE A 26 6.97 5.38 3.71
N HIS A 27 6.94 6.40 2.83
CA HIS A 27 8.11 7.20 2.47
C HIS A 27 9.34 6.36 2.14
N ALA A 28 9.20 5.42 1.20
CA ALA A 28 10.29 4.60 0.70
C ALA A 28 11.41 5.50 0.13
N GLY A 29 12.65 5.20 0.53
CA GLY A 29 13.80 6.08 0.34
C GLY A 29 14.45 6.49 1.66
N GLY A 30 15.74 6.84 1.61
CA GLY A 30 16.50 7.17 2.82
C GLY A 30 16.70 5.96 3.74
N TRP A 31 15.95 5.92 4.85
CA TRP A 31 16.02 4.85 5.86
C TRP A 31 15.06 3.68 5.58
N VAL A 32 14.05 3.89 4.73
CA VAL A 32 13.10 2.84 4.34
C VAL A 32 13.64 2.17 3.08
N ASP A 33 14.29 1.04 3.29
CA ASP A 33 14.93 0.26 2.24
C ASP A 33 14.07 -0.90 1.75
N ARG A 34 14.61 -1.65 0.79
CA ARG A 34 13.92 -2.77 0.14
C ARG A 34 13.56 -3.88 1.14
N ASP A 35 14.41 -4.12 2.14
CA ASP A 35 14.21 -5.21 3.10
C ASP A 35 13.07 -4.85 4.06
N PHE A 36 12.97 -3.58 4.46
CA PHE A 36 11.81 -3.08 5.18
C PHE A 36 10.51 -3.27 4.39
N ILE A 37 10.50 -2.91 3.10
CA ILE A 37 9.32 -3.10 2.23
C ILE A 37 8.98 -4.58 2.09
N ALA A 38 9.98 -5.46 1.97
CA ALA A 38 9.77 -6.90 1.92
C ALA A 38 9.14 -7.43 3.22
N GLU A 39 9.65 -7.02 4.39
CA GLU A 39 9.07 -7.41 5.68
C GLU A 39 7.63 -6.89 5.83
N LEU A 40 7.38 -5.64 5.42
CA LEU A 40 6.04 -5.05 5.42
C LEU A 40 5.07 -5.90 4.60
N VAL A 41 5.46 -6.28 3.39
CA VAL A 41 4.65 -7.12 2.49
C VAL A 41 4.37 -8.49 3.10
N GLU A 42 5.39 -9.15 3.69
CA GLU A 42 5.20 -10.45 4.36
C GLU A 42 4.22 -10.34 5.53
N ARG A 43 4.36 -9.31 6.36
CA ARG A 43 3.45 -9.06 7.49
C ARG A 43 2.03 -8.78 7.02
N THR A 44 1.86 -7.96 5.98
CA THR A 44 0.54 -7.69 5.39
C THR A 44 -0.09 -8.97 4.83
N ASN A 45 0.68 -9.78 4.10
CA ASN A 45 0.21 -11.04 3.53
C ASN A 45 -0.19 -12.06 4.61
N ALA A 46 0.53 -12.10 5.74
CA ALA A 46 0.22 -12.99 6.86
C ALA A 46 -1.16 -12.69 7.49
N LEU A 47 -1.65 -11.44 7.40
CA LEU A 47 -2.99 -11.06 7.85
C LEU A 47 -4.11 -11.62 6.95
N ARG A 48 -3.78 -12.06 5.73
CA ARG A 48 -4.72 -12.52 4.69
C ARG A 48 -5.91 -11.56 4.50
N PRO A 49 -5.66 -10.27 4.25
CA PRO A 49 -6.73 -9.28 4.16
C PRO A 49 -7.61 -9.52 2.92
N ASP A 50 -8.85 -9.09 2.99
CA ASP A 50 -9.72 -9.08 1.81
C ASP A 50 -9.26 -8.02 0.81
N LEU A 51 -8.78 -6.87 1.29
CA LEU A 51 -8.32 -5.76 0.46
C LEU A 51 -7.07 -5.12 1.08
N VAL A 52 -6.13 -4.69 0.24
CA VAL A 52 -5.05 -3.78 0.66
C VAL A 52 -5.36 -2.39 0.12
N ALA A 53 -5.34 -1.39 1.00
CA ALA A 53 -5.44 0.02 0.65
C ALA A 53 -4.11 0.70 0.99
N ILE A 54 -3.51 1.36 0.01
CA ILE A 54 -2.32 2.20 0.20
C ILE A 54 -2.72 3.65 -0.08
N THR A 55 -2.69 4.52 0.92
CA THR A 55 -3.29 5.86 0.82
C THR A 55 -2.30 7.00 0.69
N GLY A 56 -1.35 6.85 -0.22
CA GLY A 56 -0.41 7.90 -0.61
C GLY A 56 0.89 7.92 0.18
N ASP A 57 1.77 8.81 -0.25
CA ASP A 57 3.10 9.08 0.31
C ASP A 57 3.91 7.78 0.50
N LEU A 58 3.94 6.99 -0.57
CA LEU A 58 4.67 5.74 -0.64
C LEU A 58 6.18 5.97 -0.77
N VAL A 59 6.62 7.06 -1.40
CA VAL A 59 8.01 7.27 -1.85
C VAL A 59 8.50 8.70 -1.66
N ASP A 60 9.81 8.87 -1.46
CA ASP A 60 10.48 10.19 -1.36
C ASP A 60 11.44 10.48 -2.53
N GLY A 61 11.17 9.91 -3.70
CA GLY A 61 12.06 10.03 -4.85
C GLY A 61 11.45 9.53 -6.15
N SER A 62 12.18 9.68 -7.25
CA SER A 62 11.71 9.27 -8.56
C SER A 62 11.74 7.75 -8.76
N VAL A 63 10.98 7.28 -9.75
CA VAL A 63 10.93 5.86 -10.14
C VAL A 63 12.32 5.30 -10.42
N GLU A 64 13.18 6.05 -11.12
CA GLU A 64 14.53 5.61 -11.50
C GLU A 64 15.41 5.29 -10.29
N ARG A 65 15.14 5.93 -9.14
CA ARG A 65 15.89 5.72 -7.91
C ARG A 65 15.28 4.64 -7.03
N LEU A 66 13.96 4.53 -7.00
CA LEU A 66 13.26 3.78 -5.96
C LEU A 66 12.48 2.57 -6.47
N ALA A 67 12.41 2.32 -7.78
CA ALA A 67 11.70 1.15 -8.32
C ALA A 67 12.11 -0.17 -7.65
N GLU A 68 13.42 -0.39 -7.48
CA GLU A 68 13.93 -1.61 -6.82
C GLU A 68 13.62 -1.68 -5.33
N VAL A 69 13.52 -0.53 -4.66
CA VAL A 69 13.16 -0.44 -3.23
C VAL A 69 11.71 -0.86 -3.04
N VAL A 70 10.81 -0.39 -3.89
CA VAL A 70 9.37 -0.68 -3.79
C VAL A 70 8.94 -1.96 -4.52
N ALA A 71 9.83 -2.58 -5.31
CA ALA A 71 9.54 -3.80 -6.06
C ALA A 71 8.85 -4.92 -5.25
N PRO A 72 9.15 -5.16 -3.96
CA PRO A 72 8.46 -6.19 -3.20
C PRO A 72 6.94 -5.97 -3.07
N LEU A 73 6.44 -4.73 -3.21
CA LEU A 73 5.01 -4.43 -3.16
C LEU A 73 4.19 -5.17 -4.23
N GLY A 74 4.81 -5.54 -5.35
CA GLY A 74 4.18 -6.39 -6.37
C GLY A 74 3.81 -7.80 -5.89
N SER A 75 4.30 -8.20 -4.71
CA SER A 75 3.97 -9.47 -4.06
C SER A 75 2.85 -9.36 -3.02
N LEU A 76 2.20 -8.20 -2.88
CA LEU A 76 1.02 -8.04 -2.02
C LEU A 76 -0.11 -8.95 -2.50
N ARG A 77 -0.72 -9.67 -1.56
CA ARG A 77 -1.81 -10.61 -1.80
C ARG A 77 -3.04 -10.17 -1.03
N SER A 78 -4.15 -10.10 -1.73
CA SER A 78 -5.47 -9.88 -1.16
C SER A 78 -6.54 -10.47 -2.06
N ARG A 79 -7.72 -10.73 -1.49
CA ARG A 79 -8.82 -11.36 -2.23
C ARG A 79 -9.46 -10.44 -3.27
N LEU A 80 -9.56 -9.15 -2.96
CA LEU A 80 -10.25 -8.12 -3.76
C LEU A 80 -9.28 -7.21 -4.53
N GLY A 81 -7.98 -7.34 -4.26
CA GLY A 81 -6.89 -6.60 -4.89
C GLY A 81 -6.35 -5.46 -4.04
N THR A 82 -5.27 -4.87 -4.54
CA THR A 82 -4.57 -3.73 -3.94
C THR A 82 -5.00 -2.44 -4.62
N PHE A 83 -5.38 -1.45 -3.83
CA PHE A 83 -5.82 -0.14 -4.28
C PHE A 83 -4.86 0.92 -3.77
N PHE A 84 -4.57 1.91 -4.60
CA PHE A 84 -3.60 2.95 -4.30
C PHE A 84 -4.19 4.31 -4.68
N VAL A 85 -3.94 5.33 -3.85
CA VAL A 85 -4.15 6.73 -4.23
C VAL A 85 -2.85 7.50 -4.05
N LEU A 86 -2.56 8.44 -4.95
CA LEU A 86 -1.36 9.26 -4.88
C LEU A 86 -1.45 10.26 -3.72
N GLY A 87 -0.37 10.36 -2.95
CA GLY A 87 -0.10 11.45 -2.02
C GLY A 87 0.71 12.56 -2.71
N ASN A 88 1.06 13.60 -1.94
CA ASN A 88 1.81 14.74 -2.51
C ASN A 88 3.23 14.36 -2.92
N HIS A 89 3.85 13.38 -2.28
CA HIS A 89 5.21 12.99 -2.63
C HIS A 89 5.32 12.32 -4.01
N GLU A 90 4.31 11.55 -4.44
CA GLU A 90 4.27 11.04 -5.81
C GLU A 90 4.09 12.19 -6.82
N TYR A 91 3.28 13.21 -6.50
CA TYR A 91 3.16 14.40 -7.34
C TYR A 91 4.48 15.15 -7.48
N TYR A 92 5.26 15.28 -6.40
CA TYR A 92 6.56 15.95 -6.43
C TYR A 92 7.64 15.16 -7.17
N SER A 93 7.55 13.83 -7.17
CA SER A 93 8.58 12.94 -7.71
C SER A 93 8.25 12.32 -9.07
N GLY A 94 7.06 12.60 -9.61
CA GLY A 94 6.62 12.16 -10.93
C GLY A 94 5.40 11.25 -10.89
N ALA A 95 4.20 11.85 -10.72
CA ALA A 95 2.94 11.11 -10.57
C ALA A 95 2.65 10.15 -11.73
N GLY A 96 2.93 10.56 -12.97
CA GLY A 96 2.72 9.73 -14.17
C GLY A 96 3.56 8.45 -14.16
N PRO A 97 4.90 8.55 -14.08
CA PRO A 97 5.78 7.39 -13.93
C PRO A 97 5.41 6.49 -12.75
N TRP A 98 5.14 7.06 -11.58
CA TRP A 98 4.73 6.29 -10.40
C TRP A 98 3.43 5.53 -10.62
N THR A 99 2.42 6.19 -11.19
CA THR A 99 1.15 5.56 -11.55
C THR A 99 1.36 4.38 -12.51
N ALA A 100 2.21 4.56 -13.53
CA ALA A 100 2.50 3.51 -14.50
C ALA A 100 3.19 2.29 -13.86
N LEU A 101 4.18 2.52 -13.00
CA LEU A 101 4.89 1.46 -12.28
C LEU A 101 3.98 0.73 -11.28
N LEU A 102 3.20 1.45 -10.49
CA LEU A 102 2.29 0.83 -9.51
C LEU A 102 1.20 0.00 -10.19
N ARG A 103 0.68 0.46 -11.34
CA ARG A 103 -0.24 -0.34 -12.16
C ARG A 103 0.42 -1.58 -12.75
N SER A 104 1.69 -1.52 -13.16
CA SER A 104 2.40 -2.70 -13.67
C SER A 104 2.64 -3.75 -12.58
N MET A 105 2.66 -3.34 -11.31
CA MET A 105 2.65 -4.22 -10.13
C MET A 105 1.26 -4.77 -9.77
N GLY A 106 0.22 -4.51 -10.57
CA GLY A 106 -1.12 -5.03 -10.36
C GLY A 106 -2.00 -4.19 -9.42
N MET A 107 -1.57 -2.99 -9.04
CA MET A 107 -2.37 -2.09 -8.20
C MET A 107 -3.41 -1.32 -9.03
N LYS A 108 -4.56 -1.07 -8.41
CA LYS A 108 -5.58 -0.16 -8.93
C LYS A 108 -5.30 1.25 -8.42
N VAL A 109 -4.68 2.06 -9.29
CA VAL A 109 -4.33 3.48 -9.08
C VAL A 109 -5.31 4.36 -9.82
#